data_AF-A0A536VQB0-F1
#
_entry.id   AF-A0A536VQB0-F1
#
_cell.length_a   1.000
_cell.length_b   1.000
_cell.length_c   1.000
_cell.angle_alpha   90.00
_cell.angle_beta   90.00
_cell.angle_gamma   90.00
#
_symmetry.space_group_name_H-M   'P 1'
#
loop_
_entity.id
_entity.type
_entity.pdbx_description
1 polymer ?
#
loop_
_entity_poly.entity_id
_entity_poly.type
_entity_poly.pdbx_seq_one_letter_code
_entity_poly.pdbx_strand_id
1 'polypeptide(L)'
;MMRWRWLAAFRAPCIALLLAALGACGGGDSDNGGSTPANGTSAGSLSLGLAGGAPASYAHVWVTVSAVALNTDANRPWSASDATWLQLRLDAPKTIDLVAVTNGTIAPLLTGKNLSAASYAQMRLIVLRHDQPLANSAKALALAANDQVDVVDAGGVVQHQPLEIADAALAVRVGASLVVAAGVASDITLQWDIEHSLVRFAGNTGSERFSVRADLRAYDLAKTGAIVGIVDKSLFCASGAQNGCIDEVVASAHLPSDDGRIKQSVRSTPVVVGDTYAVFALYPLPPLASGQTFDVVIRGRNMRTMVVRGVPASAADLLAATPTQLGANPPDPAHPLPLAPVLSAQGDGHATLAQPLAAGAAQLVFGQTLQGFAELPLELVVANTDPNSGLLTRAVVLPSGPLRVADYSATAPLVFTDMTPQEGADAFSVMSRGAFGDAVGATRVIVVPGGASVSFVAPEPP
;
A
#
# COMPACT_ATOMS: atom_id res chain seq x y z
N MET A 1 11.18 30.03 26.29
CA MET A 1 10.85 28.94 27.22
C MET A 1 9.42 28.49 26.96
N MET A 2 9.23 27.47 26.12
CA MET A 2 7.95 26.80 25.95
C MET A 2 8.28 25.35 25.61
N ARG A 3 8.07 24.48 26.60
CA ARG A 3 8.41 23.05 26.56
C ARG A 3 7.28 22.32 25.85
N TRP A 4 7.48 21.92 24.58
CA TRP A 4 6.63 20.90 23.98
C TRP A 4 7.05 19.53 24.50
N ARG A 5 6.23 19.00 25.41
CA ARG A 5 6.36 17.66 25.97
C ARG A 5 5.84 16.68 24.91
N TRP A 6 6.76 16.09 24.14
CA TRP A 6 6.51 14.82 23.47
C TRP A 6 6.37 13.77 24.56
N LEU A 7 5.13 13.36 24.83
CA LEU A 7 4.80 12.18 25.63
C LEU A 7 3.94 11.26 24.76
N ALA A 8 4.55 10.71 23.71
CA ALA A 8 4.19 9.39 23.24
C ALA A 8 5.15 8.44 23.93
N ALA A 9 4.77 7.99 25.13
CA ALA A 9 5.48 6.89 25.80
C ALA A 9 5.26 5.64 24.96
N PHE A 10 6.18 5.35 24.03
CA PHE A 10 6.27 4.08 23.34
C PHE A 10 6.69 3.02 24.36
N ARG A 11 5.71 2.41 25.01
CA ARG A 11 5.91 1.07 25.53
C ARG A 11 6.02 0.16 24.32
N ALA A 12 7.15 -0.54 24.21
CA ALA A 12 7.38 -1.62 23.27
C ALA A 12 6.08 -2.45 23.10
N PRO A 13 5.54 -2.60 21.88
CA PRO A 13 4.40 -3.47 21.70
C PRO A 13 4.91 -4.90 21.86
N CYS A 14 4.77 -5.45 23.08
CA CYS A 14 4.47 -6.87 23.18
C CYS A 14 3.22 -7.07 22.33
N ILE A 15 3.34 -7.81 21.24
CA ILE A 15 2.21 -8.29 20.45
C ILE A 15 1.36 -9.14 21.40
N ALA A 16 0.42 -8.50 22.07
CA ALA A 16 -0.63 -9.17 22.82
C ALA A 16 -1.72 -9.51 21.81
N LEU A 17 -1.51 -10.63 21.11
CA LEU A 17 -2.54 -11.27 20.29
C LEU A 17 -3.69 -11.65 21.24
N LEU A 18 -4.82 -10.94 21.16
CA LEU A 18 -6.03 -11.35 21.85
C LEU A 18 -6.54 -12.61 21.14
N LEU A 19 -6.22 -13.78 21.70
CA LEU A 19 -6.80 -15.05 21.26
C LEU A 19 -8.32 -15.01 21.51
N ALA A 20 -9.10 -14.82 20.46
CA ALA A 20 -10.48 -15.27 20.43
C ALA A 20 -10.47 -16.80 20.32
N ALA A 21 -10.56 -17.48 21.47
CA ALA A 21 -10.77 -18.91 21.50
C ALA A 21 -12.14 -19.24 20.90
N LEU A 22 -12.16 -19.65 19.62
CA LEU A 22 -13.27 -20.38 19.04
C LEU A 22 -13.30 -21.77 19.69
N GLY A 23 -14.06 -21.88 20.78
CA GLY A 23 -14.44 -23.15 21.35
C GLY A 23 -15.34 -23.89 20.36
N ALA A 24 -14.75 -24.81 19.59
CA ALA A 24 -15.48 -25.90 18.98
C ALA A 24 -15.97 -26.84 20.10
N CYS A 25 -17.20 -26.64 20.57
CA CYS A 25 -17.91 -27.64 21.35
C CYS A 25 -19.01 -28.22 20.46
N GLY A 26 -18.70 -29.36 19.83
CA GLY A 26 -19.73 -30.26 19.34
C GLY A 26 -20.46 -30.86 20.54
N GLY A 27 -21.76 -30.60 20.62
CA GLY A 27 -22.68 -31.24 21.54
C GLY A 27 -23.94 -31.59 20.77
N GLY A 28 -24.06 -32.86 20.39
CA GLY A 28 -25.28 -33.38 19.80
C GLY A 28 -26.28 -33.69 20.91
N ASP A 29 -27.44 -33.04 20.86
CA ASP A 29 -28.64 -33.50 21.55
C ASP A 29 -29.74 -33.72 20.52
N SER A 30 -30.44 -34.82 20.75
CA SER A 30 -31.43 -35.41 19.85
C SER A 30 -32.80 -35.06 20.38
N ASP A 31 -33.55 -34.25 19.63
CA ASP A 31 -34.97 -34.06 19.87
C ASP A 31 -35.78 -34.11 18.57
N ASN A 32 -36.75 -35.02 18.60
CA ASN A 32 -37.74 -35.32 17.58
C ASN A 32 -38.82 -34.24 17.56
N GLY A 33 -39.14 -33.69 16.39
CA GLY A 33 -40.47 -33.10 16.18
C GLY A 33 -40.56 -31.99 15.13
N GLY A 34 -41.30 -32.26 14.06
CA GLY A 34 -42.13 -31.24 13.42
C GLY A 34 -41.52 -30.51 12.23
N SER A 35 -41.81 -31.02 11.05
CA SER A 35 -41.63 -30.42 9.74
C SER A 35 -42.08 -28.95 9.63
N THR A 36 -41.14 -28.06 9.32
CA THR A 36 -41.25 -27.08 8.23
C THR A 36 -39.90 -27.01 7.50
N PRO A 37 -39.81 -27.20 6.17
CA PRO A 37 -38.58 -26.88 5.46
C PRO A 37 -38.52 -25.36 5.39
N ALA A 38 -37.87 -24.74 6.37
CA ALA A 38 -37.39 -23.38 6.18
C ALA A 38 -36.39 -23.45 5.02
N ASN A 39 -36.75 -22.83 3.90
CA ASN A 39 -35.82 -22.52 2.81
C ASN A 39 -34.84 -21.45 3.32
N GLY A 40 -34.06 -21.80 4.35
CA GLY A 40 -33.01 -20.98 4.89
C GLY A 40 -31.88 -21.02 3.89
N THR A 41 -31.71 -19.92 3.15
CA THR A 41 -30.49 -19.72 2.37
C THR A 41 -29.33 -19.93 3.31
N SER A 42 -28.51 -20.94 3.03
CA SER A 42 -27.34 -21.25 3.82
C SER A 42 -26.45 -20.00 3.87
N ALA A 43 -26.29 -19.40 5.04
CA ALA A 43 -25.59 -18.13 5.20
C ALA A 43 -24.12 -18.36 5.61
N GLY A 44 -23.23 -17.48 5.15
CA GLY A 44 -21.89 -17.28 5.72
C GLY A 44 -21.80 -15.92 6.40
N SER A 45 -20.60 -15.54 6.86
CA SER A 45 -20.38 -14.21 7.44
C SER A 45 -19.19 -13.49 6.80
N LEU A 46 -19.29 -12.18 6.63
CA LEU A 46 -18.22 -11.33 6.12
C LEU A 46 -17.75 -10.33 7.18
N SER A 47 -16.45 -10.31 7.44
CA SER A 47 -15.77 -9.15 8.01
C SER A 47 -14.95 -8.47 6.92
N LEU A 48 -14.93 -7.14 6.94
CA LEU A 48 -14.18 -6.34 5.99
C LEU A 48 -13.32 -5.32 6.73
N GLY A 49 -12.05 -5.23 6.38
CA GLY A 49 -11.12 -4.21 6.83
C GLY A 49 -10.61 -3.33 5.70
N LEU A 50 -9.99 -2.21 6.05
CA LEU A 50 -9.26 -1.33 5.14
C LEU A 50 -7.84 -1.14 5.66
N ALA A 51 -6.87 -1.28 4.76
CA ALA A 51 -5.47 -0.96 4.97
C ALA A 51 -4.99 0.02 3.89
N GLY A 52 -3.97 0.81 4.22
CA GLY A 52 -3.36 1.74 3.29
C GLY A 52 -2.19 1.12 2.52
N GLY A 53 -1.46 2.01 1.86
CA GLY A 53 -0.11 1.86 1.28
C GLY A 53 0.64 3.17 1.55
N ALA A 54 1.94 3.27 1.31
CA ALA A 54 2.72 4.34 1.92
C ALA A 54 3.60 5.15 0.96
N PRO A 55 3.25 6.43 0.71
CA PRO A 55 4.21 7.48 0.43
C PRO A 55 4.55 8.20 1.74
N ALA A 56 5.83 8.18 2.13
CA ALA A 56 6.30 8.73 3.40
C ALA A 56 6.25 10.28 3.50
N SER A 57 5.90 10.97 2.41
CA SER A 57 5.88 12.42 2.30
C SER A 57 4.52 13.07 2.65
N TYR A 58 3.49 12.28 2.94
CA TYR A 58 2.17 12.78 3.36
C TYR A 58 1.99 12.59 4.86
N ALA A 59 1.49 13.63 5.55
CA ALA A 59 1.21 13.53 6.97
C ALA A 59 0.01 12.63 7.22
N HIS A 60 -1.05 12.80 6.43
CA HIS A 60 -2.28 12.01 6.52
C HIS A 60 -3.01 11.97 5.17
N VAL A 61 -3.75 10.89 4.93
CA VAL A 61 -4.68 10.75 3.81
C VAL A 61 -5.95 10.10 4.34
N TRP A 62 -7.00 10.88 4.55
CA TRP A 62 -8.25 10.39 5.09
C TRP A 62 -9.28 10.05 4.02
N VAL A 63 -9.99 8.95 4.25
CA VAL A 63 -11.19 8.57 3.51
C VAL A 63 -12.32 8.26 4.49
N THR A 64 -13.54 8.68 4.17
CA THR A 64 -14.72 8.37 5.00
C THR A 64 -15.61 7.34 4.32
N VAL A 65 -15.64 6.12 4.87
CA VAL A 65 -16.43 4.99 4.35
C VAL A 65 -17.80 4.95 5.01
N SER A 66 -18.86 4.73 4.24
CA SER A 66 -20.25 4.63 4.74
C SER A 66 -20.91 3.28 4.49
N ALA A 67 -20.52 2.58 3.42
CA ALA A 67 -21.12 1.28 3.07
C ALA A 67 -20.21 0.49 2.12
N VAL A 68 -20.57 -0.77 1.91
CA VAL A 68 -20.01 -1.66 0.90
C VAL A 68 -21.16 -2.19 0.07
N ALA A 69 -20.99 -2.31 -1.23
CA ALA A 69 -22.01 -2.90 -2.10
C ALA A 69 -21.47 -4.12 -2.85
N LEU A 70 -22.30 -5.15 -2.94
CA LEU A 70 -21.97 -6.43 -3.58
C LEU A 70 -22.99 -6.75 -4.68
N ASN A 71 -22.52 -7.38 -5.76
CA ASN A 71 -23.39 -7.92 -6.81
C ASN A 71 -22.86 -9.27 -7.30
N THR A 72 -23.77 -10.19 -7.62
CA THR A 72 -23.42 -11.51 -8.19
C THR A 72 -23.20 -11.46 -9.70
N ASP A 73 -23.75 -10.45 -10.39
CA ASP A 73 -23.55 -10.24 -11.82
C ASP A 73 -22.29 -9.39 -12.08
N ALA A 74 -21.34 -9.97 -12.82
CA ALA A 74 -20.08 -9.34 -13.18
C ALA A 74 -20.23 -8.09 -14.05
N ASN A 75 -21.36 -7.95 -14.74
CA ASN A 75 -21.61 -6.90 -15.73
C ASN A 75 -22.64 -5.87 -15.25
N ARG A 76 -23.14 -5.98 -14.02
CA ARG A 76 -24.15 -5.06 -13.51
C ARG A 76 -23.56 -3.64 -13.38
N PRO A 77 -24.17 -2.61 -14.01
CA PRO A 77 -23.79 -1.23 -13.74
C PRO A 77 -24.15 -0.85 -12.30
N TRP A 78 -23.33 -0.03 -11.66
CA TRP A 78 -23.66 0.49 -10.35
C TRP A 78 -24.74 1.56 -10.42
N SER A 79 -25.71 1.48 -9.51
CA SER A 79 -26.61 2.57 -9.17
C SER A 79 -27.04 2.44 -7.72
N ALA A 80 -27.04 3.55 -6.99
CA ALA A 80 -27.46 3.58 -5.58
C ALA A 80 -28.93 3.20 -5.38
N SER A 81 -29.77 3.34 -6.42
CA SER A 81 -31.20 3.00 -6.41
C SER A 81 -31.51 1.59 -6.92
N ASP A 82 -30.50 0.85 -7.40
CA ASP A 82 -30.69 -0.48 -7.95
C ASP A 82 -30.73 -1.53 -6.84
N ALA A 83 -31.92 -2.10 -6.62
CA ALA A 83 -32.17 -3.09 -5.58
C ALA A 83 -31.46 -4.44 -5.81
N THR A 84 -30.89 -4.69 -6.99
CA THR A 84 -30.08 -5.90 -7.23
C THR A 84 -28.71 -5.85 -6.53
N TRP A 85 -28.28 -4.65 -6.12
CA TRP A 85 -27.07 -4.48 -5.31
C TRP A 85 -27.37 -4.69 -3.82
N LEU A 86 -26.65 -5.63 -3.21
CA LEU A 86 -26.68 -5.82 -1.78
C LEU A 86 -25.80 -4.75 -1.12
N GLN A 87 -26.42 -3.75 -0.49
CA GLN A 87 -25.71 -2.70 0.24
C GLN A 87 -25.60 -3.05 1.73
N LEU A 88 -24.36 -3.23 2.18
CA LEU A 88 -23.99 -3.44 3.58
C LEU A 88 -23.56 -2.08 4.17
N ARG A 89 -24.52 -1.39 4.80
CA ARG A 89 -24.25 -0.11 5.47
C ARG A 89 -23.49 -0.32 6.76
N LEU A 90 -22.53 0.55 7.03
CA LEU A 90 -21.87 0.63 8.33
C LEU A 90 -22.86 1.23 9.34
N ASP A 91 -22.74 0.85 10.61
CA ASP A 91 -23.61 1.36 11.67
C ASP A 91 -23.46 2.89 11.84
N ALA A 92 -22.25 3.40 11.57
CA ALA A 92 -21.95 4.81 11.34
C ALA A 92 -20.81 4.93 10.32
N PRO A 93 -20.72 6.03 9.52
CA PRO A 93 -19.56 6.27 8.68
C PRO A 93 -18.26 6.26 9.49
N LYS A 94 -17.19 5.72 8.90
CA LYS A 94 -15.86 5.61 9.51
C LYS A 94 -14.85 6.40 8.70
N THR A 95 -14.18 7.35 9.34
CA THR A 95 -13.08 8.12 8.75
C THR A 95 -11.75 7.45 9.10
N ILE A 96 -10.97 7.08 8.08
CA ILE A 96 -9.77 6.25 8.20
C ILE A 96 -8.61 6.99 7.59
N ASP A 97 -7.51 7.10 8.32
CA ASP A 97 -6.24 7.61 7.81
C ASP A 97 -5.44 6.47 7.17
N LEU A 98 -5.30 6.51 5.84
CA LEU A 98 -4.60 5.52 5.05
C LEU A 98 -3.09 5.50 5.30
N VAL A 99 -2.50 6.59 5.79
CA VAL A 99 -1.09 6.62 6.20
C VAL A 99 -0.89 5.84 7.51
N ALA A 100 -1.85 5.95 8.44
CA ALA A 100 -1.80 5.29 9.74
C ALA A 100 -2.18 3.79 9.70
N VAL A 101 -3.01 3.35 8.75
CA VAL A 101 -3.37 1.92 8.61
C VAL A 101 -2.38 1.14 7.74
N THR A 102 -1.10 1.25 8.10
CA THR A 102 0.04 0.56 7.49
C THR A 102 0.72 -0.35 8.53
N ASN A 103 1.84 -1.00 8.18
CA ASN A 103 2.61 -1.85 9.09
C ASN A 103 1.76 -2.93 9.79
N GLY A 104 0.87 -3.56 9.02
CA GLY A 104 -0.03 -4.60 9.47
C GLY A 104 -1.26 -4.13 10.26
N THR A 105 -1.43 -2.82 10.45
CA THR A 105 -2.66 -2.25 11.02
C THR A 105 -3.79 -2.30 9.99
N ILE A 106 -4.97 -2.77 10.41
CA ILE A 106 -6.18 -2.85 9.58
C ILE A 106 -7.31 -2.12 10.31
N ALA A 107 -7.94 -1.15 9.66
CA ALA A 107 -9.14 -0.51 10.19
C ALA A 107 -10.38 -1.38 9.88
N PRO A 108 -11.12 -1.89 10.88
CA PRO A 108 -12.31 -2.69 10.64
C PRO A 108 -13.44 -1.82 10.08
N LEU A 109 -14.03 -2.22 8.95
CA LEU A 109 -15.22 -1.62 8.36
C LEU A 109 -16.48 -2.36 8.82
N LEU A 110 -16.54 -3.66 8.57
CA LEU A 110 -17.64 -4.57 8.91
C LEU A 110 -17.10 -5.75 9.72
N THR A 111 -17.91 -6.30 10.61
CA THR A 111 -17.53 -7.47 11.44
C THR A 111 -18.67 -8.47 11.43
N GLY A 112 -18.40 -9.70 10.97
CA GLY A 112 -19.32 -10.83 11.04
C GLY A 112 -20.72 -10.57 10.46
N LYS A 113 -20.86 -9.76 9.39
CA LYS A 113 -22.16 -9.49 8.78
C LYS A 113 -22.64 -10.76 8.04
N ASN A 114 -23.83 -11.25 8.38
CA ASN A 114 -24.43 -12.41 7.73
C ASN A 114 -24.77 -12.10 6.27
N LEU A 115 -24.34 -12.98 5.37
CA LEU A 115 -24.61 -12.90 3.93
C LEU A 115 -25.07 -14.25 3.41
N SER A 116 -25.94 -14.23 2.39
CA SER A 116 -26.27 -15.46 1.66
C SER A 116 -25.01 -16.08 1.06
N ALA A 117 -24.85 -17.39 1.17
CA ALA A 117 -23.77 -18.06 0.47
C ALA A 117 -23.92 -17.87 -1.05
N ALA A 118 -22.94 -17.23 -1.67
CA ALA A 118 -22.93 -16.88 -3.08
C ALA A 118 -21.51 -16.49 -3.53
N SER A 119 -21.31 -16.49 -4.86
CA SER A 119 -20.17 -15.82 -5.49
C SER A 119 -20.60 -14.43 -5.92
N TYR A 120 -20.07 -13.40 -5.24
CA TYR A 120 -20.25 -12.01 -5.60
C TYR A 120 -19.14 -11.61 -6.58
N ALA A 121 -19.51 -11.43 -7.85
CA ALA A 121 -18.60 -11.06 -8.92
C ALA A 121 -18.12 -9.60 -8.83
N GLN A 122 -18.86 -8.74 -8.13
CA GLN A 122 -18.51 -7.34 -7.96
C GLN A 122 -18.60 -6.91 -6.50
N MET A 123 -17.65 -6.07 -6.10
CA MET A 123 -17.63 -5.37 -4.82
C MET A 123 -17.28 -3.89 -5.05
N ARG A 124 -17.94 -2.99 -4.31
CA ARG A 124 -17.70 -1.55 -4.34
C ARG A 124 -17.66 -0.96 -2.93
N LEU A 125 -16.69 -0.08 -2.69
CA LEU A 125 -16.58 0.71 -1.46
C LEU A 125 -17.32 2.04 -1.64
N ILE A 126 -18.27 2.34 -0.76
CA ILE A 126 -19.03 3.59 -0.80
C ILE A 126 -18.42 4.57 0.20
N VAL A 127 -17.86 5.65 -0.34
CA VAL A 127 -17.20 6.73 0.40
C VAL A 127 -18.07 8.00 0.40
N LEU A 128 -18.00 8.78 1.47
CA LEU A 128 -18.64 10.09 1.56
C LEU A 128 -17.71 11.13 0.99
N ARG A 129 -18.16 11.83 -0.05
CA ARG A 129 -17.32 12.79 -0.79
C ARG A 129 -16.89 13.96 0.09
N HIS A 130 -15.76 14.57 -0.27
CA HIS A 130 -15.26 15.79 0.35
C HIS A 130 -16.27 16.97 0.35
N ASP A 131 -17.19 17.03 -0.62
CA ASP A 131 -18.17 18.11 -0.80
C ASP A 131 -19.54 17.85 -0.13
N GLN A 132 -19.69 16.70 0.55
CA GLN A 132 -20.91 16.34 1.28
C GLN A 132 -20.87 16.88 2.72
N PRO A 133 -22.04 16.94 3.41
CA PRO A 133 -22.06 17.24 4.83
C PRO A 133 -21.08 16.38 5.62
N LEU A 134 -20.31 17.03 6.49
CA LEU A 134 -19.25 16.36 7.25
C LEU A 134 -19.83 15.31 8.21
N ALA A 135 -19.35 14.08 8.09
CA ALA A 135 -19.72 12.98 8.97
C ALA A 135 -19.22 13.21 10.39
N ASN A 136 -19.89 12.60 11.38
CA ASN A 136 -19.49 12.73 12.78
C ASN A 136 -18.08 12.17 13.04
N SER A 137 -17.66 11.13 12.31
CA SER A 137 -16.31 10.58 12.38
C SER A 137 -15.24 11.58 11.92
N ALA A 138 -15.50 12.32 10.85
CA ALA A 138 -14.57 13.35 10.34
C ALA A 138 -14.56 14.59 11.25
N LYS A 139 -15.73 15.00 11.78
CA LYS A 139 -15.83 16.07 12.80
C LYS A 139 -15.02 15.76 14.05
N ALA A 140 -15.06 14.52 14.53
CA ALA A 140 -14.33 14.09 15.72
C ALA A 140 -12.80 14.22 15.56
N LEU A 141 -12.32 14.17 14.31
CA LEU A 141 -10.91 14.34 13.94
C LEU A 141 -10.58 15.80 13.53
N ALA A 142 -11.53 16.73 13.68
CA ALA A 142 -11.40 18.14 13.28
C ALA A 142 -11.02 18.34 11.80
N LEU A 143 -11.45 17.44 10.91
CA LEU A 143 -11.22 17.57 9.48
C LEU A 143 -12.11 18.66 8.86
N ALA A 144 -11.64 19.25 7.76
CA ALA A 144 -12.41 20.22 6.99
C ALA A 144 -13.35 19.55 5.96
N ALA A 145 -13.04 18.31 5.59
CA ALA A 145 -13.80 17.52 4.62
C ALA A 145 -13.87 16.03 5.03
N ASN A 146 -14.83 15.28 4.45
CA ASN A 146 -14.95 13.83 4.69
C ASN A 146 -13.72 13.06 4.17
N ASP A 147 -13.22 13.46 3.00
CA ASP A 147 -11.99 12.94 2.41
C ASP A 147 -11.00 14.10 2.29
N GLN A 148 -9.79 13.93 2.83
CA GLN A 148 -8.80 15.01 2.98
C GLN A 148 -7.38 14.47 2.86
N VAL A 149 -6.46 15.30 2.37
CA VAL A 149 -5.01 15.06 2.39
C VAL A 149 -4.35 16.17 3.18
N ASP A 150 -3.43 15.80 4.07
CA ASP A 150 -2.55 16.74 4.75
C ASP A 150 -1.13 16.64 4.20
N VAL A 151 -0.65 17.77 3.68
CA VAL A 151 0.69 17.92 3.13
C VAL A 151 1.45 18.95 3.93
N VAL A 152 2.70 18.67 4.25
CA VAL A 152 3.60 19.66 4.85
C VAL A 152 4.22 20.48 3.73
N ASP A 153 4.03 21.80 3.76
CA ASP A 153 4.68 22.69 2.80
C ASP A 153 6.18 22.89 3.10
N ALA A 154 6.88 23.60 2.22
CA ALA A 154 8.32 23.87 2.39
C ALA A 154 8.64 24.70 3.66
N GLY A 155 7.65 25.37 4.24
CA GLY A 155 7.77 26.10 5.51
C GLY A 155 7.47 25.26 6.74
N GLY A 156 7.16 23.97 6.58
CA GLY A 156 6.81 23.07 7.68
C GLY A 156 5.36 23.22 8.16
N VAL A 157 4.50 23.93 7.42
CA VAL A 157 3.09 24.12 7.78
C VAL A 157 2.24 23.04 7.13
N VAL A 158 1.34 22.44 7.92
CA VAL A 158 0.37 21.47 7.41
C VAL A 158 -0.72 22.20 6.63
N GLN A 159 -0.89 21.80 5.38
CA GLN A 159 -1.92 22.27 4.48
C GLN A 159 -2.99 21.18 4.33
N HIS A 160 -4.24 21.55 4.59
CA HIS A 160 -5.39 20.67 4.46
C HIS A 160 -6.01 20.84 3.07
N GLN A 161 -6.04 19.77 2.28
CA GLN A 161 -6.62 19.80 0.94
C GLN A 161 -7.71 18.73 0.79
N PRO A 162 -8.83 19.02 0.13
CA PRO A 162 -9.85 18.00 -0.12
C PRO A 162 -9.27 16.89 -1.02
N LEU A 163 -9.66 15.65 -0.73
CA LEU A 163 -9.37 14.51 -1.60
C LEU A 163 -10.54 14.27 -2.56
N GLU A 164 -10.29 14.43 -3.86
CA GLU A 164 -11.26 14.16 -4.91
C GLU A 164 -11.21 12.70 -5.32
N ILE A 165 -12.08 11.89 -4.74
CA ILE A 165 -12.26 10.52 -5.20
C ILE A 165 -13.08 10.56 -6.49
N ALA A 166 -12.39 10.41 -7.63
CA ALA A 166 -13.03 10.29 -8.94
C ALA A 166 -14.08 9.18 -8.87
N ASP A 167 -15.27 9.45 -9.39
CA ASP A 167 -16.39 8.50 -9.38
C ASP A 167 -16.89 8.06 -8.00
N ALA A 168 -16.66 8.83 -6.92
CA ALA A 168 -17.23 8.49 -5.61
C ALA A 168 -18.76 8.33 -5.62
N ALA A 169 -19.46 9.05 -6.50
CA ALA A 169 -20.91 8.86 -6.74
C ALA A 169 -21.23 7.48 -7.36
N LEU A 170 -20.28 6.86 -8.06
CA LEU A 170 -20.38 5.52 -8.64
C LEU A 170 -19.86 4.42 -7.70
N ALA A 171 -19.45 4.76 -6.48
CA ALA A 171 -18.76 3.89 -5.54
C ALA A 171 -17.46 3.29 -6.10
N VAL A 172 -16.41 3.27 -5.27
CA VAL A 172 -15.06 2.87 -5.68
C VAL A 172 -15.06 1.37 -5.96
N ARG A 173 -14.71 0.96 -7.18
CA ARG A 173 -14.66 -0.44 -7.57
C ARG A 173 -13.53 -1.15 -6.83
N VAL A 174 -13.78 -2.38 -6.38
CA VAL A 174 -12.75 -3.28 -5.88
C VAL A 174 -12.42 -4.31 -6.96
N GLY A 175 -11.12 -4.48 -7.25
CA GLY A 175 -10.61 -5.38 -8.27
C GLY A 175 -10.60 -6.86 -7.87
N ALA A 176 -11.66 -7.34 -7.20
CA ALA A 176 -11.75 -8.72 -6.74
C ALA A 176 -13.21 -9.21 -6.63
N SER A 177 -13.40 -10.51 -6.85
CA SER A 177 -14.63 -11.21 -6.50
C SER A 177 -14.56 -11.76 -5.06
N LEU A 178 -15.73 -12.03 -4.48
CA LEU A 178 -15.87 -12.57 -3.13
C LEU A 178 -16.72 -13.83 -3.17
N VAL A 179 -16.23 -14.92 -2.58
CA VAL A 179 -17.03 -16.13 -2.35
C VAL A 179 -17.40 -16.20 -0.87
N VAL A 180 -18.70 -16.16 -0.58
CA VAL A 180 -19.24 -16.44 0.75
C VAL A 180 -19.75 -17.87 0.76
N ALA A 181 -19.16 -18.73 1.58
CA ALA A 181 -19.59 -20.11 1.75
C ALA A 181 -20.49 -20.27 2.99
N ALA A 182 -21.40 -21.24 2.94
CA ALA A 182 -22.31 -21.55 4.05
C ALA A 182 -21.54 -21.94 5.31
N GLY A 183 -21.86 -21.32 6.45
CA GLY A 183 -21.23 -21.58 7.75
C GLY A 183 -19.77 -21.15 7.85
N VAL A 184 -19.22 -20.45 6.85
CA VAL A 184 -17.83 -20.00 6.81
C VAL A 184 -17.75 -18.51 7.09
N ALA A 185 -16.78 -18.11 7.91
CA ALA A 185 -16.39 -16.72 8.08
C ALA A 185 -15.34 -16.34 7.03
N SER A 186 -15.63 -15.26 6.29
CA SER A 186 -14.71 -14.65 5.34
C SER A 186 -14.18 -13.34 5.93
N ASP A 187 -12.88 -13.28 6.16
CA ASP A 187 -12.20 -12.08 6.64
C ASP A 187 -11.40 -11.46 5.51
N ILE A 188 -11.94 -10.38 4.94
CA ILE A 188 -11.37 -9.70 3.78
C ILE A 188 -10.78 -8.36 4.21
N THR A 189 -9.61 -8.01 3.69
CA THR A 189 -9.05 -6.67 3.81
C THR A 189 -8.91 -6.03 2.45
N LEU A 190 -9.44 -4.82 2.30
CA LEU A 190 -9.18 -3.97 1.15
C LEU A 190 -7.89 -3.20 1.38
N GLN A 191 -7.04 -3.11 0.36
CA GLN A 191 -5.91 -2.19 0.35
C GLN A 191 -6.21 -1.04 -0.60
N TRP A 192 -6.04 0.17 -0.10
CA TRP A 192 -5.92 1.35 -0.94
C TRP A 192 -4.48 1.82 -0.97
N ASP A 193 -3.81 1.55 -2.07
CA ASP A 193 -2.40 1.88 -2.21
C ASP A 193 -2.21 3.33 -2.67
N ILE A 194 -2.14 4.24 -1.70
CA ILE A 194 -1.98 5.67 -1.96
C ILE A 194 -0.65 6.03 -2.62
N GLU A 195 0.37 5.17 -2.58
CA GLU A 195 1.62 5.40 -3.29
C GLU A 195 1.41 5.35 -4.81
N HIS A 196 0.60 4.38 -5.26
CA HIS A 196 0.23 4.24 -6.68
C HIS A 196 -0.94 5.11 -7.07
N SER A 197 -1.91 5.28 -6.18
CA SER A 197 -3.23 5.81 -6.53
C SER A 197 -3.35 7.32 -6.36
N LEU A 198 -2.56 7.97 -5.50
CA LEU A 198 -2.72 9.40 -5.24
C LEU A 198 -2.18 10.25 -6.40
N VAL A 199 -3.04 11.13 -6.93
CA VAL A 199 -2.76 12.02 -8.05
C VAL A 199 -2.75 13.46 -7.54
N ARG A 200 -1.63 14.16 -7.71
CA ARG A 200 -1.49 15.58 -7.40
C ARG A 200 -1.64 16.40 -8.66
N PHE A 201 -2.47 17.43 -8.63
CA PHE A 201 -2.75 18.27 -9.80
C PHE A 201 -2.92 19.75 -9.44
N ALA A 202 -2.68 20.62 -10.41
CA ALA A 202 -2.86 22.05 -10.21
C ALA A 202 -4.34 22.43 -10.28
N GLY A 203 -4.83 23.13 -9.25
CA GLY A 203 -6.14 23.77 -9.25
C GLY A 203 -6.14 25.06 -10.05
N ASN A 204 -7.34 25.53 -10.43
CA ASN A 204 -7.55 26.75 -11.23
C ASN A 204 -6.95 28.03 -10.64
N THR A 205 -6.65 28.06 -9.35
CA THR A 205 -6.07 29.19 -8.63
C THR A 205 -4.59 29.00 -8.27
N GLY A 206 -3.93 27.98 -8.83
CA GLY A 206 -2.55 27.61 -8.48
C GLY A 206 -2.43 26.85 -7.14
N SER A 207 -3.55 26.50 -6.51
CA SER A 207 -3.61 25.63 -5.34
C SER A 207 -3.32 24.17 -5.71
N GLU A 208 -2.69 23.41 -4.82
CA GLU A 208 -2.52 21.97 -5.01
C GLU A 208 -3.84 21.25 -4.72
N ARG A 209 -4.27 20.38 -5.63
CA ARG A 209 -5.43 19.51 -5.46
C ARG A 209 -5.02 18.04 -5.54
N PHE A 210 -5.84 17.19 -4.95
CA PHE A 210 -5.59 15.76 -4.86
C PHE A 210 -6.77 14.97 -5.39
N SER A 211 -6.47 13.96 -6.19
CA SER A 211 -7.42 12.92 -6.55
C SER A 211 -6.80 11.56 -6.26
N VAL A 212 -7.60 10.50 -6.37
CA VAL A 212 -7.13 9.14 -6.17
C VAL A 212 -7.68 8.23 -7.26
N ARG A 213 -6.82 7.37 -7.79
CA ARG A 213 -7.23 6.27 -8.66
C ARG A 213 -8.03 5.25 -7.85
N ALA A 214 -9.11 4.77 -8.45
CA ALA A 214 -9.94 3.71 -7.89
C ALA A 214 -9.30 2.32 -8.09
N ASP A 215 -8.11 2.12 -7.52
CA ASP A 215 -7.43 0.81 -7.48
C ASP A 215 -7.44 0.28 -6.05
N LEU A 216 -8.46 -0.52 -5.75
CA LEU A 216 -8.60 -1.25 -4.50
C LEU A 216 -8.33 -2.73 -4.74
N ARG A 217 -7.35 -3.27 -4.01
CA ARG A 217 -7.05 -4.71 -3.98
C ARG A 217 -7.74 -5.35 -2.78
N ALA A 218 -8.09 -6.64 -2.89
CA ALA A 218 -8.69 -7.38 -1.78
C ALA A 218 -7.81 -8.57 -1.40
N TYR A 219 -7.69 -8.81 -0.10
CA TYR A 219 -6.91 -9.89 0.48
C TYR A 219 -7.80 -10.74 1.39
N ASP A 220 -7.81 -12.05 1.16
CA ASP A 220 -8.39 -13.02 2.07
C ASP A 220 -7.38 -13.32 3.18
N LEU A 221 -7.64 -12.85 4.39
CA LEU A 221 -6.68 -12.92 5.50
C LEU A 221 -6.36 -14.36 5.92
N ALA A 222 -7.19 -15.34 5.57
CA ALA A 222 -6.89 -16.75 5.81
C ALA A 222 -5.77 -17.29 4.89
N LYS A 223 -5.38 -16.54 3.85
CA LYS A 223 -4.40 -16.95 2.83
C LYS A 223 -3.20 -16.01 2.72
N THR A 224 -3.12 -14.97 3.55
CA THR A 224 -2.12 -13.91 3.37
C THR A 224 -0.85 -14.15 4.17
N GLY A 225 0.29 -13.86 3.55
CA GLY A 225 1.58 -13.89 4.23
C GLY A 225 1.96 -12.58 4.90
N ALA A 226 3.04 -12.61 5.69
CA ALA A 226 3.66 -11.44 6.27
C ALA A 226 5.18 -11.49 6.17
N ILE A 227 5.80 -10.35 5.90
CA ILE A 227 7.25 -10.16 6.01
C ILE A 227 7.51 -9.02 6.99
N VAL A 228 8.35 -9.25 7.99
CA VAL A 228 8.79 -8.22 8.93
C VAL A 228 10.25 -7.89 8.67
N GLY A 229 10.62 -6.62 8.76
CA GLY A 229 12.00 -6.20 8.61
C GLY A 229 12.48 -5.30 9.74
N ILE A 230 13.76 -5.46 10.10
CA ILE A 230 14.43 -4.69 11.13
C ILE A 230 15.67 -4.05 10.52
N VAL A 231 15.74 -2.72 10.62
CA VAL A 231 16.71 -1.86 9.95
C VAL A 231 17.51 -1.09 10.99
N ASP A 232 18.82 -0.99 10.79
CA ASP A 232 19.66 -0.12 11.59
C ASP A 232 19.26 1.34 11.34
N LYS A 233 18.90 2.03 12.41
CA LYS A 233 18.47 3.43 12.36
C LYS A 233 19.62 4.43 12.50
N SER A 234 20.87 3.98 12.62
CA SER A 234 22.04 4.85 12.88
C SER A 234 22.23 5.97 11.85
N LEU A 235 21.77 5.77 10.62
CA LEU A 235 21.83 6.74 9.53
C LEU A 235 20.50 7.49 9.28
N PHE A 236 19.44 7.16 10.01
CA PHE A 236 18.15 7.82 9.87
C PHE A 236 18.19 9.23 10.46
N CYS A 237 17.44 10.13 9.86
CA CYS A 237 17.33 11.49 10.32
C CYS A 237 16.77 11.56 11.75
N ALA A 238 17.46 12.29 12.61
CA ALA A 238 16.90 12.74 13.87
C ALA A 238 15.81 13.79 13.60
N SER A 239 14.85 13.92 14.52
CA SER A 239 13.74 14.87 14.38
C SER A 239 14.24 16.28 14.04
N GLY A 240 13.90 16.79 12.84
CA GLY A 240 14.25 18.13 12.38
C GLY A 240 15.56 18.29 11.60
N ALA A 241 16.33 17.21 11.36
CA ALA A 241 17.46 17.21 10.44
C ALA A 241 17.09 16.49 9.13
N GLN A 242 17.42 17.03 7.97
CA GLN A 242 17.18 16.39 6.66
C GLN A 242 18.42 16.31 5.77
N ASN A 243 19.58 16.77 6.27
CA ASN A 243 20.81 16.79 5.48
C ASN A 243 21.79 15.75 6.00
N GLY A 244 22.36 14.96 5.08
CA GLY A 244 23.33 13.91 5.40
C GLY A 244 22.76 12.71 6.16
N CYS A 245 21.45 12.50 6.13
CA CYS A 245 20.75 11.41 6.79
C CYS A 245 19.63 10.84 5.90
N ILE A 246 19.14 9.66 6.25
CA ILE A 246 18.08 8.93 5.54
C ILE A 246 16.72 9.33 6.12
N ASP A 247 15.77 9.68 5.26
CA ASP A 247 14.36 9.85 5.61
C ASP A 247 13.43 9.28 4.53
N GLU A 248 12.12 9.35 4.79
CA GLU A 248 11.06 8.89 3.89
C GLU A 248 11.22 7.45 3.38
N VAL A 249 11.69 6.55 4.26
CA VAL A 249 11.98 5.16 3.89
C VAL A 249 10.70 4.35 3.77
N VAL A 250 10.57 3.63 2.65
CA VAL A 250 9.47 2.71 2.34
C VAL A 250 10.05 1.34 2.04
N ALA A 251 9.42 0.31 2.59
CA ALA A 251 9.64 -1.07 2.21
C ALA A 251 8.46 -1.57 1.37
N SER A 252 8.73 -2.34 0.34
CA SER A 252 7.70 -2.93 -0.52
C SER A 252 8.04 -4.36 -0.97
N ALA A 253 7.03 -5.21 -1.04
CA ALA A 253 7.12 -6.55 -1.63
C ALA A 253 6.69 -6.51 -3.08
N HIS A 254 7.44 -7.17 -3.96
CA HIS A 254 7.21 -7.17 -5.40
C HIS A 254 6.96 -8.57 -5.93
N LEU A 255 6.06 -8.64 -6.92
CA LEU A 255 5.83 -9.80 -7.77
C LEU A 255 5.85 -9.36 -9.24
N PRO A 256 6.14 -10.28 -10.18
CA PRO A 256 5.91 -10.01 -11.59
C PRO A 256 4.47 -9.50 -11.82
N SER A 257 4.33 -8.44 -12.61
CA SER A 257 3.04 -7.96 -13.09
C SER A 257 2.39 -8.99 -14.01
N ASP A 258 1.07 -8.92 -14.16
CA ASP A 258 0.30 -9.87 -14.99
C ASP A 258 0.74 -9.86 -16.47
N ASP A 259 1.25 -8.73 -16.96
CA ASP A 259 1.82 -8.60 -18.31
C ASP A 259 3.28 -9.07 -18.43
N GLY A 260 3.89 -9.46 -17.31
CA GLY A 260 5.26 -9.97 -17.25
C GLY A 260 6.34 -8.95 -17.59
N ARG A 261 6.05 -7.63 -17.48
CA ARG A 261 6.99 -6.57 -17.89
C ARG A 261 7.80 -5.96 -16.75
N ILE A 262 7.29 -6.02 -15.52
CA ILE A 262 7.91 -5.41 -14.35
C ILE A 262 7.67 -6.28 -13.11
N LYS A 263 8.54 -6.21 -12.12
CA LYS A 263 8.22 -6.62 -10.74
C LYS A 263 7.57 -5.42 -10.05
N GLN A 264 6.25 -5.45 -9.92
CA GLN A 264 5.44 -4.36 -9.34
C GLN A 264 5.23 -4.55 -7.84
N SER A 265 5.11 -3.45 -7.09
CA SER A 265 4.79 -3.51 -5.68
C SER A 265 3.37 -4.06 -5.48
N VAL A 266 3.27 -5.12 -4.67
CA VAL A 266 2.00 -5.68 -4.22
C VAL A 266 1.59 -5.18 -2.84
N ARG A 267 2.54 -4.67 -2.06
CA ARG A 267 2.34 -4.12 -0.72
C ARG A 267 3.51 -3.18 -0.40
N SER A 268 3.22 -1.98 0.06
CA SER A 268 4.21 -1.05 0.59
C SER A 268 3.82 -0.53 1.97
N THR A 269 4.82 -0.15 2.76
CA THR A 269 4.66 0.36 4.13
C THR A 269 5.81 1.30 4.47
N PRO A 270 5.61 2.35 5.28
CA PRO A 270 6.73 3.18 5.71
C PRO A 270 7.56 2.39 6.72
N VAL A 271 8.87 2.60 6.71
CA VAL A 271 9.76 2.10 7.75
C VAL A 271 9.69 3.05 8.94
N VAL A 272 9.21 2.54 10.08
CA VAL A 272 8.97 3.32 11.28
C VAL A 272 10.22 3.31 12.17
N VAL A 273 10.74 4.48 12.48
CA VAL A 273 11.89 4.63 13.39
C VAL A 273 11.42 4.44 14.83
N GLY A 274 11.80 3.32 15.45
CA GLY A 274 11.57 3.03 16.86
C GLY A 274 12.75 3.42 17.76
N ASP A 275 12.67 3.07 19.04
CA ASP A 275 13.67 3.43 20.05
C ASP A 275 15.04 2.77 19.84
N THR A 276 15.06 1.53 19.36
CA THR A 276 16.31 0.77 19.10
C THR A 276 16.58 0.60 17.61
N TYR A 277 15.56 0.21 16.85
CA TYR A 277 15.65 -0.06 15.41
C TYR A 277 14.57 0.69 14.66
N ALA A 278 14.79 0.83 13.36
CA ALA A 278 13.72 1.08 12.41
C ALA A 278 13.06 -0.26 12.03
N VAL A 279 11.75 -0.29 11.85
CA VAL A 279 10.99 -1.52 11.59
C VAL A 279 9.96 -1.33 10.50
N PHE A 280 9.63 -2.42 9.80
CA PHE A 280 8.50 -2.44 8.88
C PHE A 280 7.79 -3.79 8.92
N ALA A 281 6.50 -3.79 8.58
CA ALA A 281 5.70 -5.00 8.40
C ALA A 281 4.91 -4.93 7.09
N LEU A 282 5.25 -5.81 6.16
CA LEU A 282 4.54 -6.03 4.90
C LEU A 282 3.44 -7.06 5.16
N TYR A 283 2.24 -6.57 5.47
CA TYR A 283 1.05 -7.39 5.71
C TYR A 283 -0.22 -6.59 5.38
N PRO A 284 -1.25 -7.18 4.73
CA PRO A 284 -1.27 -8.52 4.14
C PRO A 284 -0.51 -8.63 2.82
N LEU A 285 0.15 -9.77 2.60
CA LEU A 285 0.73 -10.15 1.31
C LEU A 285 -0.17 -11.16 0.59
N PRO A 286 -0.28 -11.09 -0.75
CA PRO A 286 -1.05 -12.08 -1.50
C PRO A 286 -0.42 -13.48 -1.36
N PRO A 287 -1.20 -14.56 -1.50
CA PRO A 287 -0.65 -15.90 -1.53
C PRO A 287 0.29 -16.07 -2.73
N LEU A 288 1.43 -16.72 -2.53
CA LEU A 288 2.38 -17.04 -3.59
C LEU A 288 1.94 -18.29 -4.35
N ALA A 289 2.11 -18.29 -5.67
CA ALA A 289 2.03 -19.52 -6.45
C ALA A 289 3.22 -20.44 -6.13
N SER A 290 3.09 -21.73 -6.44
CA SER A 290 4.16 -22.70 -6.20
C SER A 290 5.48 -22.27 -6.84
N GLY A 291 6.55 -22.18 -6.04
CA GLY A 291 7.89 -21.77 -6.49
C GLY A 291 8.09 -20.27 -6.67
N GLN A 292 7.06 -19.44 -6.45
CA GLN A 292 7.22 -17.99 -6.40
C GLN A 292 7.72 -17.54 -5.03
N THR A 293 8.39 -16.38 -5.05
CA THR A 293 8.88 -15.65 -3.87
C THR A 293 8.71 -14.15 -4.14
N PHE A 294 8.74 -13.36 -3.08
CA PHE A 294 8.78 -11.91 -3.20
C PHE A 294 10.21 -11.41 -3.36
N ASP A 295 10.38 -10.32 -4.10
CA ASP A 295 11.53 -9.43 -3.93
C ASP A 295 11.12 -8.27 -3.02
N VAL A 296 11.87 -8.05 -1.95
CA VAL A 296 11.63 -6.93 -1.03
C VAL A 296 12.58 -5.80 -1.37
N VAL A 297 12.02 -4.64 -1.72
CA VAL A 297 12.78 -3.41 -1.99
C VAL A 297 12.61 -2.47 -0.82
N ILE A 298 13.72 -1.90 -0.35
CA ILE A 298 13.74 -0.89 0.71
C ILE A 298 14.47 0.31 0.15
N ARG A 299 13.76 1.43 0.08
CA ARG A 299 14.25 2.69 -0.50
C ARG A 299 13.85 3.86 0.36
N GLY A 300 14.54 4.97 0.21
CA GLY A 300 14.24 6.23 0.87
C GLY A 300 15.12 7.32 0.29
N ARG A 301 15.02 8.52 0.85
CA ARG A 301 15.85 9.64 0.42
C ARG A 301 17.27 9.52 0.96
N ASN A 302 18.23 10.00 0.18
CA ASN A 302 19.66 9.96 0.49
C ASN A 302 20.17 8.55 0.79
N MET A 303 19.50 7.51 0.31
CA MET A 303 19.80 6.10 0.60
C MET A 303 20.02 5.34 -0.70
N ARG A 304 21.02 4.44 -0.73
CA ARG A 304 21.10 3.43 -1.79
C ARG A 304 20.00 2.40 -1.59
N THR A 305 19.21 2.14 -2.64
CA THR A 305 18.14 1.15 -2.61
C THR A 305 18.66 -0.24 -2.26
N MET A 306 18.04 -0.87 -1.28
CA MET A 306 18.31 -2.25 -0.89
C MET A 306 17.27 -3.19 -1.50
N VAL A 307 17.71 -4.37 -1.91
CA VAL A 307 16.87 -5.42 -2.50
C VAL A 307 17.22 -6.75 -1.81
N VAL A 308 16.22 -7.43 -1.27
CA VAL A 308 16.34 -8.82 -0.80
C VAL A 308 15.53 -9.71 -1.72
N ARG A 309 16.22 -10.62 -2.42
CA ARG A 309 15.60 -11.55 -3.35
C ARG A 309 15.09 -12.81 -2.67
N GLY A 310 14.08 -13.43 -3.26
CA GLY A 310 13.73 -14.81 -2.90
C GLY A 310 13.05 -14.94 -1.53
N VAL A 311 12.36 -13.89 -1.07
CA VAL A 311 11.73 -13.87 0.25
C VAL A 311 10.42 -14.66 0.22
N PRO A 312 10.28 -15.75 0.98
CA PRO A 312 9.03 -16.48 1.07
C PRO A 312 8.00 -15.68 1.87
N ALA A 313 6.71 -15.94 1.69
CA ALA A 313 5.73 -15.61 2.71
C ALA A 313 4.54 -16.57 2.62
N SER A 314 3.96 -16.90 3.76
CA SER A 314 2.84 -17.84 3.83
C SER A 314 1.83 -17.45 4.91
N ALA A 315 0.60 -17.95 4.79
CA ALA A 315 -0.43 -17.78 5.82
C ALA A 315 0.00 -18.28 7.21
N ALA A 316 0.93 -19.23 7.27
CA ALA A 316 1.48 -19.72 8.54
C ALA A 316 2.34 -18.65 9.25
N ASP A 317 2.89 -17.68 8.52
CA ASP A 317 3.83 -16.69 9.08
C ASP A 317 3.16 -15.80 10.13
N LEU A 318 1.85 -15.57 10.02
CA LEU A 318 1.09 -14.77 10.98
C LEU A 318 0.95 -15.42 12.36
N LEU A 319 1.04 -16.75 12.40
CA LEU A 319 0.87 -17.56 13.60
C LEU A 319 2.18 -18.24 14.02
N ALA A 320 3.23 -18.11 13.21
CA ALA A 320 4.52 -18.70 13.45
C ALA A 320 5.24 -18.00 14.61
N ALA A 321 5.90 -18.77 15.47
CA ALA A 321 6.79 -18.23 16.49
C ALA A 321 7.96 -17.43 15.89
N THR A 322 8.31 -17.72 14.64
CA THR A 322 9.32 -17.03 13.83
C THR A 322 8.71 -16.70 12.46
N PRO A 323 8.14 -15.49 12.27
CA PRO A 323 7.62 -15.07 10.97
C PRO A 323 8.76 -14.94 9.95
N THR A 324 8.44 -14.83 8.66
CA THR A 324 9.45 -14.46 7.66
C THR A 324 10.02 -13.09 8.02
N GLN A 325 11.31 -13.06 8.37
CA GLN A 325 11.98 -11.87 8.88
C GLN A 325 13.20 -11.49 8.04
N LEU A 326 13.41 -10.19 7.86
CA LEU A 326 14.60 -9.60 7.26
C LEU A 326 15.37 -8.78 8.30
N GLY A 327 16.66 -9.07 8.49
CA GLY A 327 17.46 -8.45 9.55
C GLY A 327 17.21 -9.06 10.94
N ALA A 328 17.90 -8.54 11.95
CA ALA A 328 17.94 -9.13 13.29
C ALA A 328 16.72 -8.88 14.16
N ASN A 329 16.36 -9.89 14.94
CA ASN A 329 15.62 -9.72 16.19
C ASN A 329 16.65 -9.92 17.34
N PRO A 330 16.88 -8.94 18.23
CA PRO A 330 17.88 -9.05 19.31
C PRO A 330 17.84 -10.32 20.20
N PRO A 331 16.69 -11.00 20.41
CA PRO A 331 16.61 -12.27 21.12
C PRO A 331 16.88 -13.51 20.26
N ASP A 332 17.00 -13.38 18.92
CA ASP A 332 17.12 -14.52 18.00
C ASP A 332 18.59 -14.77 17.58
N PRO A 333 19.23 -15.86 18.06
CA PRO A 333 20.61 -16.19 17.68
C PRO A 333 20.79 -16.59 16.20
N ALA A 334 19.72 -16.82 15.43
CA ALA A 334 19.80 -17.13 13.99
C ALA A 334 19.95 -15.88 13.09
N HIS A 335 19.60 -14.70 13.59
CA HIS A 335 19.66 -13.43 12.84
C HIS A 335 20.31 -12.31 13.69
N PRO A 336 21.64 -12.23 13.76
CA PRO A 336 22.32 -11.34 14.72
C PRO A 336 22.46 -9.87 14.29
N LEU A 337 22.26 -9.51 13.01
CA LEU A 337 22.44 -8.12 12.53
C LEU A 337 21.21 -7.51 11.83
N PRO A 338 20.80 -6.27 12.17
CA PRO A 338 19.75 -5.55 11.44
C PRO A 338 20.20 -5.24 10.01
N LEU A 339 19.25 -4.95 9.12
CA LEU A 339 19.55 -4.48 7.77
C LEU A 339 20.29 -3.14 7.86
N ALA A 340 21.49 -3.07 7.30
CA ALA A 340 22.33 -1.88 7.37
C ALA A 340 22.19 -1.04 6.10
N PRO A 341 21.44 0.08 6.14
CA PRO A 341 21.34 0.98 5.00
C PRO A 341 22.66 1.71 4.76
N VAL A 342 22.82 2.28 3.56
CA VAL A 342 24.00 3.08 3.20
C VAL A 342 23.55 4.36 2.54
N LEU A 343 24.18 5.47 2.92
CA LEU A 343 23.92 6.78 2.32
C LEU A 343 24.27 6.78 0.83
N SER A 344 23.43 7.43 0.03
CA SER A 344 23.82 7.85 -1.31
C SER A 344 24.87 8.94 -1.20
N ALA A 345 26.01 8.75 -1.86
CA ALA A 345 27.11 9.72 -1.85
C ALA A 345 26.76 11.03 -2.57
N GLN A 346 25.84 10.97 -3.53
CA GLN A 346 25.46 12.11 -4.37
C GLN A 346 24.06 12.65 -4.05
N GLY A 347 23.38 12.08 -3.04
CA GLY A 347 21.98 12.38 -2.75
C GLY A 347 21.04 11.80 -3.82
N ASP A 348 19.83 12.35 -3.88
CA ASP A 348 18.79 11.90 -4.82
C ASP A 348 18.86 12.67 -6.14
N GLY A 349 18.48 12.02 -7.25
CA GLY A 349 18.24 12.67 -8.53
C GLY A 349 16.81 13.19 -8.64
N HIS A 350 16.58 14.16 -9.52
CA HIS A 350 15.25 14.75 -9.75
C HIS A 350 14.86 14.66 -11.23
N ALA A 351 13.71 14.04 -11.53
CA ALA A 351 13.21 13.87 -12.88
C ALA A 351 11.94 14.67 -13.14
N THR A 352 11.89 15.43 -14.24
CA THR A 352 10.71 16.15 -14.73
C THR A 352 10.37 15.77 -16.17
N LEU A 353 9.13 15.96 -16.59
CA LEU A 353 8.74 15.79 -17.99
C LEU A 353 9.07 17.05 -18.80
N ALA A 354 9.70 16.85 -19.95
CA ALA A 354 9.98 17.90 -20.94
C ALA A 354 8.76 18.22 -21.80
N GLN A 355 7.82 17.29 -21.91
CA GLN A 355 6.62 17.37 -22.73
C GLN A 355 5.44 16.70 -22.00
N PRO A 356 4.21 17.21 -22.18
CA PRO A 356 3.02 16.60 -21.60
C PRO A 356 2.75 15.24 -22.27
N LEU A 357 2.32 14.27 -21.47
CA LEU A 357 1.80 13.00 -21.99
C LEU A 357 0.39 13.20 -22.56
N ALA A 358 0.07 12.51 -23.65
CA ALA A 358 -1.23 12.61 -24.30
C ALA A 358 -2.38 12.11 -23.41
N ALA A 359 -2.14 11.06 -22.63
CA ALA A 359 -3.06 10.64 -21.57
C ALA A 359 -2.81 11.46 -20.29
N GLY A 360 -3.70 12.40 -20.00
CA GLY A 360 -3.78 13.02 -18.68
C GLY A 360 -3.97 11.96 -17.60
N ALA A 361 -3.35 12.16 -16.43
CA ALA A 361 -3.30 11.17 -15.35
C ALA A 361 -2.72 9.82 -15.79
N ALA A 362 -1.64 9.84 -16.57
CA ALA A 362 -0.79 8.67 -16.76
C ALA A 362 0.00 8.37 -15.48
N GLN A 363 0.34 7.09 -15.26
CA GLN A 363 1.25 6.68 -14.21
C GLN A 363 2.61 6.38 -14.84
N LEU A 364 3.65 7.05 -14.36
CA LEU A 364 5.03 6.75 -14.69
C LEU A 364 5.58 5.77 -13.67
N VAL A 365 6.24 4.73 -14.16
CA VAL A 365 6.94 3.74 -13.34
C VAL A 365 8.42 3.78 -13.69
N PHE A 366 9.23 4.06 -12.69
CA PHE A 366 10.69 4.11 -12.78
C PHE A 366 11.24 2.84 -12.14
N GLY A 367 11.89 2.00 -12.94
CA GLY A 367 12.46 0.75 -12.47
C GLY A 367 13.92 0.54 -12.85
N GLN A 368 14.55 -0.40 -12.16
CA GLN A 368 15.92 -0.84 -12.41
C GLN A 368 15.99 -2.36 -12.47
N THR A 369 16.73 -2.89 -13.43
CA THR A 369 16.81 -4.34 -13.66
C THR A 369 18.07 -4.90 -13.01
N LEU A 370 17.92 -5.97 -12.22
CA LEU A 370 19.06 -6.67 -11.64
C LEU A 370 19.91 -7.33 -12.74
N GLN A 371 21.20 -7.53 -12.47
CA GLN A 371 22.06 -8.32 -13.37
C GLN A 371 21.65 -9.80 -13.31
N GLY A 372 21.41 -10.41 -14.47
CA GLY A 372 20.95 -11.79 -14.54
C GLY A 372 20.19 -12.09 -15.83
N PHE A 373 19.93 -13.37 -16.07
CA PHE A 373 19.13 -13.81 -17.20
C PHE A 373 17.63 -13.70 -16.89
N ALA A 374 16.87 -13.08 -17.79
CA ALA A 374 15.42 -12.92 -17.69
C ALA A 374 14.93 -12.18 -16.42
N GLU A 375 15.74 -11.28 -15.86
CA GLU A 375 15.29 -10.36 -14.81
C GLU A 375 14.33 -9.31 -15.39
N LEU A 376 13.30 -8.99 -14.61
CA LEU A 376 12.40 -7.88 -14.90
C LEU A 376 12.87 -6.62 -14.14
N PRO A 377 12.62 -5.41 -14.66
CA PRO A 377 12.81 -4.20 -13.88
C PRO A 377 12.06 -4.31 -12.54
N LEU A 378 12.71 -3.92 -11.45
CA LEU A 378 12.07 -3.72 -10.16
C LEU A 378 11.46 -2.32 -10.13
N GLU A 379 10.18 -2.21 -9.82
CA GLU A 379 9.54 -0.92 -9.55
C GLU A 379 10.23 -0.23 -8.38
N LEU A 380 10.86 0.92 -8.65
CA LEU A 380 11.48 1.71 -7.59
C LEU A 380 10.60 2.88 -7.23
N VAL A 381 10.18 3.70 -8.19
CA VAL A 381 9.37 4.88 -7.90
C VAL A 381 8.21 4.95 -8.88
N VAL A 382 7.04 5.35 -8.39
CA VAL A 382 5.86 5.63 -9.21
C VAL A 382 5.46 7.09 -9.05
N ALA A 383 4.96 7.68 -10.13
CA ALA A 383 4.49 9.05 -10.13
C ALA A 383 3.30 9.21 -11.07
N ASN A 384 2.32 10.02 -10.66
CA ASN A 384 1.15 10.32 -11.47
C ASN A 384 1.29 11.69 -12.13
N THR A 385 0.95 11.80 -13.41
CA THR A 385 0.84 13.11 -14.08
C THR A 385 -0.45 13.81 -13.69
N ASP A 386 -0.42 15.14 -13.78
CA ASP A 386 -1.59 15.99 -13.67
C ASP A 386 -2.59 15.63 -14.79
N PRO A 387 -3.87 15.32 -14.47
CA PRO A 387 -4.91 15.04 -15.46
C PRO A 387 -5.16 16.19 -16.44
N ASN A 388 -4.92 17.44 -16.04
CA ASN A 388 -5.21 18.62 -16.83
C ASN A 388 -4.03 19.01 -17.74
N SER A 389 -2.80 18.90 -17.23
CA SER A 389 -1.61 19.34 -17.97
C SER A 389 -0.82 18.21 -18.63
N GLY A 390 -1.02 16.95 -18.23
CA GLY A 390 -0.20 15.82 -18.70
C GLY A 390 1.26 15.85 -18.20
N LEU A 391 1.61 16.81 -17.35
CA LEU A 391 2.95 16.99 -16.76
C LEU A 391 2.98 16.50 -15.31
N LEU A 392 4.18 16.34 -14.76
CA LEU A 392 4.37 16.13 -13.33
C LEU A 392 4.22 17.46 -12.58
N THR A 393 3.42 17.49 -11.52
CA THR A 393 3.27 18.69 -10.67
C THR A 393 4.50 18.99 -9.82
N ARG A 394 5.33 17.98 -9.54
CA ARG A 394 6.62 18.08 -8.86
C ARG A 394 7.62 17.14 -9.52
N ALA A 395 8.91 17.47 -9.41
CA ALA A 395 9.95 16.54 -9.85
C ALA A 395 9.87 15.23 -9.06
N VAL A 396 10.00 14.10 -9.76
CA VAL A 396 10.10 12.79 -9.14
C VAL A 396 11.49 12.66 -8.54
N VAL A 397 11.55 12.34 -7.25
CA VAL A 397 12.80 12.06 -6.56
C VAL A 397 13.18 10.61 -6.82
N LEU A 398 14.40 10.39 -7.32
CA LEU A 398 14.91 9.07 -7.67
C LEU A 398 16.16 8.75 -6.84
N PRO A 399 16.27 7.54 -6.27
CA PRO A 399 17.47 7.13 -5.55
C PRO A 399 18.68 7.10 -6.50
N SER A 400 19.89 7.17 -5.97
CA SER A 400 21.10 7.15 -6.80
C SER A 400 22.13 6.12 -6.32
N GLY A 401 23.05 5.76 -7.21
CA GLY A 401 24.09 4.77 -6.97
C GLY A 401 23.67 3.31 -7.21
N PRO A 402 24.60 2.35 -7.05
CA PRO A 402 24.29 0.94 -7.26
C PRO A 402 23.26 0.42 -6.26
N LEU A 403 22.51 -0.61 -6.67
CA LEU A 403 21.62 -1.34 -5.79
C LEU A 403 22.42 -2.14 -4.77
N ARG A 404 21.89 -2.27 -3.56
CA ARG A 404 22.40 -3.16 -2.52
C ARG A 404 21.59 -4.44 -2.54
N VAL A 405 22.14 -5.53 -3.06
CA VAL A 405 21.38 -6.77 -3.28
C VAL A 405 21.84 -7.87 -2.34
N ALA A 406 20.90 -8.59 -1.73
CA ALA A 406 21.14 -9.81 -0.96
C ALA A 406 20.12 -10.89 -1.36
N ASP A 407 20.49 -12.17 -1.16
CA ASP A 407 19.56 -13.29 -1.25
C ASP A 407 19.02 -13.64 0.12
N TYR A 408 17.72 -13.92 0.21
CA TYR A 408 17.08 -14.32 1.46
C TYR A 408 17.74 -15.58 2.04
N SER A 409 17.96 -15.58 3.35
CA SER A 409 18.37 -16.74 4.12
C SER A 409 17.62 -16.77 5.44
N ALA A 410 16.98 -17.91 5.72
CA ALA A 410 16.31 -18.16 7.00
C ALA A 410 17.29 -18.57 8.12
N THR A 411 18.58 -18.79 7.81
CA THR A 411 19.53 -19.39 8.76
C THR A 411 20.85 -18.63 8.87
N ALA A 412 21.06 -17.63 8.01
CA ALA A 412 22.29 -16.83 8.00
C ALA A 412 21.96 -15.34 7.90
N PRO A 413 22.86 -14.46 8.37
CA PRO A 413 22.75 -13.03 8.13
C PRO A 413 22.69 -12.74 6.62
N LEU A 414 21.87 -11.78 6.23
CA LEU A 414 21.81 -11.29 4.85
C LEU A 414 23.08 -10.49 4.53
N VAL A 415 23.77 -10.88 3.46
CA VAL A 415 24.99 -10.22 3.00
C VAL A 415 24.67 -9.41 1.75
N PHE A 416 24.76 -8.08 1.87
CA PHE A 416 24.48 -7.17 0.77
C PHE A 416 25.74 -6.87 -0.04
N THR A 417 25.62 -6.97 -1.36
CA THR A 417 26.65 -6.56 -2.33
C THR A 417 26.15 -5.43 -3.21
N ASP A 418 27.04 -4.50 -3.56
CA ASP A 418 26.74 -3.48 -4.57
C ASP A 418 26.56 -4.16 -5.95
N MET A 419 25.47 -3.82 -6.63
CA MET A 419 25.15 -4.28 -7.98
C MET A 419 24.77 -3.09 -8.85
N THR A 420 25.46 -2.91 -9.97
CA THR A 420 25.06 -1.95 -11.00
C THR A 420 23.89 -2.54 -11.79
N PRO A 421 22.71 -1.90 -11.84
CA PRO A 421 21.59 -2.32 -12.68
C PRO A 421 21.96 -2.42 -14.17
N GLN A 422 21.16 -3.13 -14.95
CA GLN A 422 21.39 -3.28 -16.40
C GLN A 422 21.37 -1.93 -17.13
N GLU A 423 20.53 -1.00 -16.68
CA GLU A 423 20.45 0.35 -17.22
C GLU A 423 21.66 1.21 -16.85
N GLY A 424 22.32 0.89 -15.71
CA GLY A 424 23.34 1.71 -15.05
C GLY A 424 22.94 2.15 -13.63
N ALA A 425 23.91 2.55 -12.81
CA ALA A 425 23.69 2.89 -11.39
C ALA A 425 22.69 4.04 -11.17
N ASP A 426 22.75 5.07 -12.03
CA ASP A 426 21.86 6.23 -11.97
C ASP A 426 20.90 6.26 -13.16
N ALA A 427 20.58 5.09 -13.73
CA ALA A 427 19.74 4.97 -14.90
C ALA A 427 18.50 4.13 -14.60
N PHE A 428 17.40 4.46 -15.28
CA PHE A 428 16.08 3.92 -15.02
C PHE A 428 15.37 3.55 -16.30
N SER A 429 14.76 2.37 -16.31
CA SER A 429 13.73 1.99 -17.25
C SER A 429 12.44 2.69 -16.85
N VAL A 430 11.96 3.62 -17.68
CA VAL A 430 10.72 4.36 -17.47
C VAL A 430 9.64 3.79 -18.36
N MET A 431 8.51 3.45 -17.75
CA MET A 431 7.29 3.02 -18.42
C MET A 431 6.15 3.99 -18.09
N SER A 432 5.27 4.21 -19.04
CA SER A 432 4.01 4.92 -18.82
C SER A 432 2.85 3.94 -18.86
N ARG A 433 1.90 4.11 -17.96
CA ARG A 433 0.61 3.39 -17.95
C ARG A 433 -0.50 4.41 -18.17
N GLY A 434 -1.48 4.07 -18.99
CA GLY A 434 -2.63 4.93 -19.25
C GLY A 434 -3.48 5.23 -18.00
N ALA A 435 -4.50 6.08 -18.15
CA ALA A 435 -5.37 6.51 -17.05
C ALA A 435 -6.03 5.35 -16.26
N PHE A 436 -6.28 4.22 -16.93
CA PHE A 436 -6.94 3.05 -16.36
C PHE A 436 -6.00 1.86 -16.05
N GLY A 437 -4.68 2.01 -16.23
CA GLY A 437 -3.71 0.95 -15.85
C GLY A 437 -3.62 -0.26 -16.80
N ASP A 438 -4.50 -0.36 -17.80
CA ASP A 438 -4.65 -1.58 -18.61
C ASP A 438 -3.69 -1.69 -19.81
N ALA A 439 -2.97 -0.62 -20.14
CA ALA A 439 -2.07 -0.58 -21.29
C ALA A 439 -0.71 0.04 -20.89
N VAL A 440 0.34 -0.79 -20.92
CA VAL A 440 1.72 -0.38 -20.65
C VAL A 440 2.36 0.11 -21.95
N GLY A 441 2.84 1.35 -21.93
CA GLY A 441 3.57 2.02 -23.01
C GLY A 441 4.95 1.41 -23.26
N ALA A 442 5.64 1.93 -24.26
CA ALA A 442 7.03 1.54 -24.51
C ALA A 442 7.92 1.82 -23.29
N THR A 443 9.01 1.08 -23.12
CA THR A 443 10.02 1.37 -22.09
C THR A 443 11.09 2.29 -22.66
N ARG A 444 11.52 3.30 -21.89
CA ARG A 444 12.64 4.17 -22.24
C ARG A 444 13.65 4.22 -21.10
N VAL A 445 14.93 4.07 -21.42
CA VAL A 445 16.01 4.31 -20.44
C VAL A 445 16.31 5.80 -20.35
N ILE A 446 16.39 6.32 -19.12
CA ILE A 446 16.87 7.66 -18.80
C ILE A 446 18.01 7.57 -17.78
N VAL A 447 18.88 8.59 -17.74
CA VAL A 447 19.94 8.72 -16.73
C VAL A 447 19.64 9.94 -15.88
N VAL A 448 19.55 9.76 -14.57
CA VAL A 448 19.26 10.81 -13.58
C VAL A 448 20.30 10.71 -12.47
N PRO A 449 21.48 11.33 -12.64
CA PRO A 449 22.54 11.31 -11.63
C PRO A 449 22.07 11.90 -10.29
N GLY A 450 22.60 11.36 -9.18
CA GLY A 450 22.34 11.92 -7.86
C GLY A 450 22.74 13.40 -7.78
N GLY A 451 21.88 14.21 -7.14
CA GLY A 451 22.05 15.66 -7.02
C GLY A 451 21.75 16.45 -8.29
N ALA A 452 21.44 15.78 -9.41
CA ALA A 452 21.11 16.43 -10.67
C ALA A 452 19.59 16.51 -10.87
N SER A 453 19.17 17.51 -11.66
CA SER A 453 17.82 17.63 -12.18
C SER A 453 17.82 17.37 -13.68
N VAL A 454 17.03 16.40 -14.13
CA VAL A 454 16.95 15.96 -15.52
C VAL A 454 15.51 16.11 -16.04
N SER A 455 15.38 16.74 -17.21
CA SER A 455 14.14 16.79 -17.95
C SER A 455 14.16 15.80 -19.10
N PHE A 456 13.11 14.98 -19.25
CA PHE A 456 13.07 13.91 -20.25
C PHE A 456 11.70 13.81 -20.93
N VAL A 457 11.65 13.18 -22.11
CA VAL A 457 10.38 12.85 -22.78
C VAL A 457 9.99 11.43 -22.41
N ALA A 458 8.88 11.25 -21.72
CA ALA A 458 8.37 9.92 -21.37
C ALA A 458 7.86 9.18 -22.61
N PRO A 459 7.87 7.84 -22.60
CA PRO A 459 7.15 7.07 -23.61
C PRO A 459 5.65 7.39 -23.51
N GLU A 460 4.96 7.52 -24.64
CA GLU A 460 3.51 7.67 -24.63
C GLU A 460 2.84 6.36 -24.19
N PRO A 461 1.79 6.43 -23.35
CA PRO A 461 0.95 5.28 -23.09
C PRO A 461 0.23 4.86 -24.39
N PRO A 462 -0.12 3.57 -24.54
CA PRO A 462 -0.71 3.04 -25.78
C PRO A 462 -2.08 3.63 -26.11
#